data_AF-H5SJ04-F1
#
_entry.id   AF-H5SJ04-F1
#
_cell.length_a   1.000
_cell.length_b   1.000
_cell.length_c   1.000
_cell.angle_alpha   90.00
_cell.angle_beta   90.00
_cell.angle_gamma   90.00
#
_symmetry.space_group_name_H-M   'P 1'
#
loop_
_entity.id
_entity.type
_entity.pdbx_description
1 polymer ?
#
loop_
_entity_poly.entity_id
_entity_poly.type
_entity_poly.pdbx_seq_one_letter_code
_entity_poly.pdbx_strand_id
1 'polypeptide(L)'
;MKALVWLGLLLLAGCAAVSPRPETPSALPAAPAAGRGWWYAAFEFAWPEGEAPAWHRDVMVAHRVVAPILKAYRSQIGYWRIHRRAARDGAGHRFSFIFYAEPRTAQAIYAAIASDPNLEAWRRRGIIRKTQFDDPDKITRPRLEDTSDPAWPELIQKTWPAYIQGVCEMWLELVTYLAAELAGETLEEEPYRRVQEALDALWAANANHAFLHHLNAIYAYQPFWTRY
;
A
#
# COMPACT_ATOMS: atom_id res chain seq x y z
N MET A 1 64.61 32.51 15.00
CA MET A 1 63.78 32.35 16.20
C MET A 1 62.68 33.39 16.21
N LYS A 2 61.43 32.95 16.04
CA LYS A 2 60.20 33.37 16.74
C LYS A 2 59.01 32.98 15.86
N ALA A 3 58.30 31.96 16.32
CA ALA A 3 57.05 31.46 15.79
C ALA A 3 55.95 32.52 15.95
N LEU A 4 55.03 32.60 14.98
CA LEU A 4 53.71 33.16 15.22
C LEU A 4 52.67 32.19 14.68
N VAL A 5 52.00 31.54 15.63
CA VAL A 5 50.83 30.69 15.49
C VAL A 5 49.64 31.60 15.14
N TRP A 6 48.96 31.35 14.02
CA TRP A 6 47.65 31.94 13.77
C TRP A 6 46.57 31.01 14.30
N LEU A 7 46.01 31.41 15.44
CA LEU A 7 44.87 30.80 16.11
C LEU A 7 43.58 31.32 15.45
N GLY A 8 42.70 30.39 15.09
CA GLY A 8 41.39 30.70 14.53
C GLY A 8 40.44 31.32 15.56
N LEU A 9 39.60 32.24 15.08
CA LEU A 9 38.43 32.76 15.78
C LEU A 9 37.35 33.05 14.72
N LEU A 10 36.61 32.02 14.32
CA LEU A 10 35.32 32.16 13.67
C LEU A 10 34.28 32.40 14.77
N LEU A 11 33.97 33.66 15.03
CA LEU A 11 32.85 34.06 15.87
C LEU A 11 31.55 33.74 15.14
N LEU A 12 30.90 32.66 15.55
CA LEU A 12 29.52 32.33 15.21
C LEU A 12 28.60 33.36 15.89
N ALA A 13 28.11 34.33 15.12
CA ALA A 13 26.96 35.13 15.52
C ALA A 13 25.70 34.23 15.43
N GLY A 14 25.37 33.57 16.54
CA GLY A 14 24.10 32.89 16.71
C GLY A 14 23.00 33.92 16.94
N CYS A 15 22.14 34.14 15.93
CA CYS A 15 20.87 34.83 16.14
C CYS A 15 19.96 33.94 16.99
N ALA A 16 19.81 34.26 18.28
CA ALA A 16 18.74 33.74 19.11
C ALA A 16 17.41 34.37 18.67
N ALA A 17 16.76 33.78 17.66
CA ALA A 17 15.35 34.03 17.42
C ALA A 17 14.56 33.24 18.46
N VAL A 18 13.79 33.94 19.29
CA VAL A 18 12.78 33.33 20.17
C VAL A 18 11.73 32.70 19.28
N SER A 19 11.79 31.39 19.08
CA SER A 19 10.75 30.67 18.35
C SER A 19 9.44 30.71 19.16
N PRO A 20 8.30 31.03 18.53
CA PRO A 20 7.01 30.86 19.19
C PRO A 20 6.85 29.38 19.58
N ARG A 21 6.25 29.16 20.75
CA ARG A 21 5.84 27.85 21.27
C ARG A 21 5.19 27.04 20.13
N PRO A 22 5.62 25.80 19.84
CA PRO A 22 4.95 25.01 18.83
C PRO A 22 3.50 24.85 19.25
N GLU A 23 2.59 25.37 18.42
CA GLU A 23 1.20 24.94 18.44
C GLU A 23 1.20 23.42 18.30
N THR A 24 0.51 22.75 19.21
CA THR A 24 0.32 21.29 19.20
C THR A 24 -0.11 20.85 17.80
N PRO A 25 0.72 20.19 16.99
CA PRO A 25 0.24 19.61 15.75
C PRO A 25 -0.36 18.26 16.13
N SER A 26 -1.67 18.17 16.02
CA SER A 26 -2.31 17.16 15.18
C SER A 26 -3.79 17.17 15.50
N ALA A 27 -4.57 17.86 14.68
CA ALA A 27 -5.88 17.32 14.39
C ALA A 27 -5.66 15.87 13.94
N LEU A 28 -6.36 14.93 14.56
CA LEU A 28 -6.53 13.59 13.99
C LEU A 28 -6.91 13.74 12.50
N PRO A 29 -6.61 12.76 11.64
CA PRO A 29 -7.07 12.80 10.25
C PRO A 29 -8.54 13.20 10.21
N ALA A 30 -8.87 14.11 9.31
CA ALA A 30 -10.19 14.73 9.21
C ALA A 30 -11.28 13.67 9.36
N ALA A 31 -12.30 13.97 10.18
CA ALA A 31 -13.40 13.05 10.45
C ALA A 31 -13.92 12.44 9.14
N PRO A 32 -14.27 11.14 9.13
CA PRO A 32 -14.76 10.47 7.93
C PRO A 32 -15.84 11.32 7.26
N ALA A 33 -15.62 11.69 6.00
CA ALA A 33 -16.60 12.48 5.26
C ALA A 33 -17.93 11.70 5.24
N ALA A 34 -19.02 12.36 5.61
CA ALA A 34 -20.35 11.75 5.68
C ALA A 34 -20.67 11.05 4.35
N GLY A 35 -21.18 9.81 4.42
CA GLY A 35 -21.55 9.03 3.24
C GLY A 35 -20.42 8.24 2.58
N ARG A 36 -19.25 8.09 3.23
CA ARG A 36 -18.17 7.21 2.77
C ARG A 36 -18.09 5.92 3.59
N GLY A 37 -17.43 4.93 3.02
CA GLY A 37 -17.12 3.66 3.68
C GLY A 37 -16.00 2.89 2.98
N TRP A 38 -15.58 1.80 3.60
CA TRP A 38 -14.62 0.85 3.03
C TRP A 38 -15.29 -0.16 2.10
N TRP A 39 -14.67 -0.34 0.95
CA TRP A 39 -15.13 -1.18 -0.15
C TRP A 39 -14.02 -2.16 -0.56
N TYR A 40 -14.39 -3.39 -0.85
CA TYR A 40 -13.48 -4.45 -1.26
C TYR A 40 -13.69 -4.83 -2.73
N ALA A 41 -12.60 -4.90 -3.49
CA ALA A 41 -12.51 -5.64 -4.73
C ALA A 41 -11.49 -6.77 -4.55
N ALA A 42 -11.97 -8.00 -4.42
CA ALA A 42 -11.16 -9.17 -4.14
C ALA A 42 -11.03 -10.06 -5.38
N PHE A 43 -9.82 -10.50 -5.66
CA PHE A 43 -9.43 -11.35 -6.78
C PHE A 43 -8.89 -12.65 -6.21
N GLU A 44 -9.57 -13.75 -6.51
CA GLU A 44 -9.20 -15.08 -6.06
C GLU A 44 -8.51 -15.83 -7.19
N PHE A 45 -7.30 -16.31 -6.94
CA PHE A 45 -6.50 -17.01 -7.93
C PHE A 45 -6.71 -18.51 -7.87
N ALA A 46 -6.53 -19.19 -9.00
CA ALA A 46 -6.31 -20.62 -8.97
C ALA A 46 -5.00 -20.90 -8.22
N TRP A 47 -5.09 -21.74 -7.18
CA TRP A 47 -3.94 -22.14 -6.39
C TRP A 47 -4.05 -23.64 -6.09
N PRO A 48 -3.37 -24.49 -6.89
CA PRO A 48 -3.37 -25.94 -6.69
C PRO A 48 -2.86 -26.34 -5.31
N GLU A 49 -3.32 -27.49 -4.84
CA GLU A 49 -2.82 -28.10 -3.60
C GLU A 49 -1.34 -28.49 -3.75
N GLY A 50 -0.56 -28.37 -2.67
CA GLY A 50 0.87 -28.67 -2.69
C GLY A 50 1.78 -27.61 -3.33
N GLU A 51 1.24 -26.66 -4.08
CA GLU A 51 2.04 -25.59 -4.71
C GLU A 51 2.26 -24.37 -3.81
N ALA A 52 3.37 -23.66 -4.03
CA ALA A 52 3.59 -22.34 -3.44
C ALA A 52 2.62 -21.30 -4.05
N PRO A 53 2.23 -20.24 -3.31
CA PRO A 53 1.44 -19.16 -3.88
C PRO A 53 2.17 -18.47 -5.04
N ALA A 54 1.47 -18.29 -6.15
CA ALA A 54 1.96 -17.61 -7.34
C ALA A 54 1.90 -16.08 -7.17
N TRP A 55 2.75 -15.52 -6.31
CA TRP A 55 2.74 -14.12 -5.89
C TRP A 55 2.86 -13.10 -7.03
N HIS A 56 3.45 -13.48 -8.17
CA HIS A 56 3.51 -12.64 -9.36
C HIS A 56 2.13 -12.30 -9.94
N ARG A 57 1.10 -13.12 -9.68
CA ARG A 57 -0.29 -12.84 -10.09
C ARG A 57 -0.89 -11.64 -9.35
N ASP A 58 -0.47 -11.40 -8.12
CA ASP A 58 -0.84 -10.20 -7.36
C ASP A 58 -0.27 -8.96 -8.04
N VAL A 59 1.00 -9.02 -8.45
CA VAL A 59 1.71 -7.96 -9.16
C VAL A 59 1.04 -7.67 -10.50
N MET A 60 0.62 -8.72 -11.23
CA MET A 60 -0.15 -8.59 -12.48
C MET A 60 -1.43 -7.79 -12.28
N VAL A 61 -2.25 -8.17 -11.29
CA VAL A 61 -3.51 -7.48 -10.98
C VAL A 61 -3.26 -6.06 -10.49
N ALA A 62 -2.26 -5.87 -9.63
CA ALA A 62 -1.88 -4.55 -9.15
C ALA A 62 -1.52 -3.59 -10.30
N HIS A 63 -0.65 -4.03 -11.22
CA HIS A 63 -0.18 -3.19 -12.31
C HIS A 63 -1.25 -2.97 -13.39
N ARG A 64 -1.94 -4.02 -13.84
CA ARG A 64 -2.86 -3.93 -14.99
C ARG A 64 -4.26 -3.47 -14.65
N VAL A 65 -4.72 -3.74 -13.44
CA VAL A 65 -6.11 -3.48 -13.04
C VAL A 65 -6.14 -2.36 -12.00
N VAL A 66 -5.38 -2.47 -10.91
CA VAL A 66 -5.48 -1.50 -9.81
C VAL A 66 -4.81 -0.18 -10.12
N ALA A 67 -3.61 -0.15 -10.72
CA ALA A 67 -2.92 1.10 -11.01
C ALA A 67 -3.71 2.03 -11.96
N PRO A 68 -4.33 1.55 -13.06
CA PRO A 68 -5.19 2.38 -13.90
C PRO A 68 -6.42 2.91 -13.15
N ILE A 69 -7.03 2.08 -12.29
CA ILE A 69 -8.15 2.49 -11.44
C ILE A 69 -7.72 3.61 -10.49
N LEU A 70 -6.60 3.45 -9.80
CA LEU A 70 -6.08 4.49 -8.91
C LEU A 70 -5.79 5.76 -9.68
N LYS A 71 -5.17 5.70 -10.86
CA LYS A 71 -4.92 6.87 -11.70
C LYS A 71 -6.22 7.61 -12.07
N ALA A 72 -7.28 6.87 -12.40
CA ALA A 72 -8.55 7.44 -12.81
C ALA A 72 -9.39 8.01 -11.64
N TYR A 73 -9.38 7.35 -10.49
CA TYR A 73 -10.28 7.65 -9.37
C TYR A 73 -9.58 8.28 -8.16
N ARG A 74 -8.28 8.62 -8.27
CA ARG A 74 -7.45 9.02 -7.12
C ARG A 74 -8.09 10.09 -6.23
N SER A 75 -8.60 11.15 -6.84
CA SER A 75 -9.18 12.30 -6.13
C SER A 75 -10.48 11.96 -5.38
N GLN A 76 -11.12 10.83 -5.71
CA GLN A 76 -12.37 10.38 -5.11
C GLN A 76 -12.14 9.35 -3.99
N ILE A 77 -10.94 8.78 -3.92
CA ILE A 77 -10.54 7.80 -2.91
C ILE A 77 -9.84 8.53 -1.76
N GLY A 78 -10.39 8.43 -0.55
CA GLY A 78 -9.80 9.05 0.64
C GLY A 78 -8.61 8.24 1.17
N TYR A 79 -8.80 6.93 1.30
CA TYR A 79 -7.76 5.97 1.68
C TYR A 79 -7.83 4.72 0.83
N TRP A 80 -6.72 4.03 0.63
CA TRP A 80 -6.71 2.70 0.04
C TRP A 80 -5.52 1.87 0.50
N ARG A 81 -5.64 0.55 0.34
CA ARG A 81 -4.57 -0.40 0.56
C ARG A 81 -4.75 -1.60 -0.34
N ILE A 82 -3.65 -2.32 -0.52
CA ILE A 82 -3.63 -3.66 -1.09
C ILE A 82 -3.43 -4.65 0.05
N HIS A 83 -4.20 -5.73 0.02
CA HIS A 83 -4.01 -6.86 0.91
C HIS A 83 -3.76 -8.12 0.10
N ARG A 84 -2.59 -8.72 0.31
CA ARG A 84 -2.14 -9.95 -0.33
C ARG A 84 -2.17 -11.05 0.71
N ARG A 85 -2.79 -12.19 0.40
CA ARG A 85 -2.87 -13.31 1.33
C ARG A 85 -2.88 -14.65 0.59
N ALA A 86 -2.27 -15.65 1.20
CA ALA A 86 -2.36 -17.02 0.75
C ALA A 86 -2.40 -17.94 1.98
N ALA A 87 -3.59 -18.47 2.27
CA ALA A 87 -3.76 -19.46 3.32
C ALA A 87 -4.63 -20.62 2.80
N ARG A 88 -4.37 -21.84 3.27
CA ARG A 88 -5.13 -23.05 2.91
C ARG A 88 -6.46 -23.11 3.67
N ASP A 89 -7.25 -22.06 3.52
CA ASP A 89 -8.60 -21.91 4.05
C ASP A 89 -9.61 -21.64 2.92
N GLY A 90 -10.87 -21.36 3.26
CA GLY A 90 -11.91 -21.08 2.28
C GLY A 90 -11.72 -19.81 1.45
N ALA A 91 -10.73 -18.96 1.76
CA ALA A 91 -10.44 -17.75 1.00
C ALA A 91 -9.21 -17.89 0.08
N GLY A 92 -8.33 -18.86 0.35
CA GLY A 92 -7.27 -19.27 -0.57
C GLY A 92 -6.19 -18.19 -0.83
N HIS A 93 -5.70 -18.17 -2.07
CA HIS A 93 -4.79 -17.14 -2.57
C HIS A 93 -5.61 -15.98 -3.13
N ARG A 94 -5.52 -14.83 -2.46
CA ARG A 94 -6.37 -13.68 -2.72
C ARG A 94 -5.60 -12.39 -2.65
N PHE A 95 -5.82 -11.57 -3.66
CA PHE A 95 -5.42 -10.17 -3.70
C PHE A 95 -6.68 -9.30 -3.51
N SER A 96 -6.61 -8.29 -2.65
CA SER A 96 -7.73 -7.37 -2.41
C SER A 96 -7.28 -5.92 -2.58
N PHE A 97 -7.98 -5.18 -3.43
CA PHE A 97 -7.95 -3.74 -3.45
C PHE A 97 -9.05 -3.21 -2.52
N ILE A 98 -8.65 -2.49 -1.49
CA ILE A 98 -9.53 -2.03 -0.41
C ILE A 98 -9.45 -0.51 -0.39
N PHE A 99 -10.58 0.18 -0.54
CA PHE A 99 -10.59 1.64 -0.70
C PHE A 99 -11.75 2.30 0.06
N TYR A 100 -11.52 3.52 0.51
CA TYR A 100 -12.45 4.33 1.29
C TYR A 100 -13.01 5.46 0.42
N ALA A 101 -14.27 5.32 0.01
CA ALA A 101 -14.91 6.22 -0.95
C ALA A 101 -16.43 6.29 -0.75
N GLU A 102 -17.10 7.13 -1.54
CA GLU A 102 -18.56 7.16 -1.63
C GLU A 102 -19.10 5.96 -2.43
N PRO A 103 -20.34 5.48 -2.15
CA PRO A 103 -21.01 4.41 -2.90
C PRO A 103 -20.91 4.52 -4.42
N ARG A 104 -21.19 5.72 -4.97
CA ARG A 104 -21.12 5.97 -6.42
C ARG A 104 -19.74 5.73 -7.00
N THR A 105 -18.68 6.08 -6.26
CA THR A 105 -17.30 5.87 -6.70
C THR A 105 -16.96 4.38 -6.62
N ALA A 106 -17.42 3.68 -5.57
CA ALA A 106 -17.26 2.23 -5.47
C ALA A 106 -17.94 1.50 -6.63
N GLN A 107 -19.18 1.87 -6.96
CA GLN A 107 -19.91 1.33 -8.10
C GLN A 107 -19.17 1.56 -9.42
N ALA A 108 -18.64 2.78 -9.65
CA ALA A 108 -17.88 3.09 -10.85
C ALA A 108 -16.57 2.28 -10.95
N ILE A 109 -15.84 2.14 -9.83
CA ILE A 109 -14.63 1.32 -9.76
C ILE A 109 -14.96 -0.16 -10.03
N TYR A 110 -16.02 -0.70 -9.44
CA TYR A 110 -16.44 -2.08 -9.66
C TYR A 110 -16.85 -2.33 -11.11
N ALA A 111 -17.58 -1.40 -11.73
CA ALA A 111 -17.93 -1.48 -13.14
C ALA A 111 -16.67 -1.49 -14.03
N ALA A 112 -15.71 -0.59 -13.75
CA ALA A 112 -14.45 -0.52 -14.49
C ALA A 112 -13.65 -1.83 -14.36
N ILE A 113 -13.49 -2.36 -13.15
CA ILE A 113 -12.82 -3.64 -12.90
C ILE A 113 -13.57 -4.79 -13.60
N ALA A 114 -14.89 -4.84 -13.50
CA ALA A 114 -15.70 -5.91 -14.09
C ALA A 114 -15.61 -5.93 -15.63
N SER A 115 -15.43 -4.76 -16.26
CA SER A 115 -15.25 -4.60 -17.70
C SER A 115 -13.80 -4.70 -18.18
N ASP A 116 -12.84 -4.93 -17.29
CA ASP A 116 -11.42 -4.94 -17.64
C ASP A 116 -11.07 -6.12 -18.56
N PRO A 117 -10.52 -5.87 -19.77
CA PRO A 117 -10.25 -6.93 -20.74
C PRO A 117 -9.12 -7.88 -20.31
N ASN A 118 -8.16 -7.41 -19.50
CA ASN A 118 -7.07 -8.23 -18.99
C ASN A 118 -7.59 -9.22 -17.95
N LEU A 119 -8.46 -8.74 -17.05
CA LEU A 119 -9.14 -9.57 -16.06
C LEU A 119 -9.95 -10.68 -16.73
N GLU A 120 -10.70 -10.36 -17.79
CA GLU A 120 -11.48 -11.36 -18.51
C GLU A 120 -10.59 -12.37 -19.26
N ALA A 121 -9.49 -11.92 -19.85
CA ALA A 121 -8.50 -12.83 -20.45
C ALA A 121 -7.91 -13.82 -19.42
N TRP A 122 -7.58 -13.35 -18.22
CA TRP A 122 -7.05 -14.20 -17.15
C TRP A 122 -8.09 -15.16 -16.56
N ARG A 123 -9.37 -14.77 -16.49
CA ARG A 123 -10.46 -15.68 -16.12
C ARG A 123 -10.63 -16.80 -17.13
N ARG A 124 -10.63 -16.50 -18.43
CA ARG A 124 -10.70 -17.52 -19.50
C ARG A 124 -9.52 -18.50 -19.47
N ARG A 125 -8.35 -18.04 -19.02
CA ARG A 125 -7.14 -18.87 -18.79
C ARG A 125 -7.15 -19.63 -17.46
N GLY A 126 -8.17 -19.45 -16.61
CA GLY A 126 -8.26 -20.08 -15.30
C GLY A 126 -7.26 -19.54 -14.26
N ILE A 127 -6.59 -18.41 -14.54
CA ILE A 127 -5.64 -17.78 -13.61
C ILE A 127 -6.40 -17.15 -12.44
N ILE A 128 -7.49 -16.42 -12.75
CA ILE A 128 -8.40 -15.83 -11.77
C ILE A 128 -9.68 -16.67 -11.75
N ARG A 129 -10.00 -17.24 -10.59
CA ARG A 129 -11.21 -18.04 -10.39
C ARG A 129 -12.43 -17.17 -10.21
N LYS A 130 -12.29 -16.10 -9.43
CA LYS A 130 -13.43 -15.27 -9.03
C LYS A 130 -12.98 -13.85 -8.71
N THR A 131 -13.85 -12.88 -9.02
CA THR A 131 -13.77 -11.54 -8.47
C THR A 131 -14.99 -11.28 -7.59
N GLN A 132 -14.81 -10.65 -6.44
CA GLN A 132 -15.86 -10.36 -5.47
C GLN A 132 -15.84 -8.88 -5.15
N PHE A 133 -17.02 -8.28 -5.04
CA PHE A 133 -17.24 -6.89 -4.68
C PHE A 133 -18.19 -6.82 -3.48
N ASP A 134 -18.08 -5.77 -2.67
CA ASP A 134 -19.14 -5.43 -1.72
C ASP A 134 -20.39 -4.94 -2.48
N ASP A 135 -21.55 -4.94 -1.80
CA ASP A 135 -22.80 -4.33 -2.28
C ASP A 135 -22.70 -2.79 -2.14
N PRO A 136 -22.57 -2.02 -3.25
CA PRO A 136 -22.38 -0.57 -3.17
C PRO A 136 -23.61 0.16 -2.61
N ASP A 137 -24.80 -0.47 -2.59
CA ASP A 137 -26.01 0.14 -2.05
C ASP A 137 -26.02 0.14 -0.50
N LYS A 138 -25.05 -0.52 0.14
CA LYS A 138 -24.97 -0.67 1.60
C LYS A 138 -23.57 -0.40 2.14
N ILE A 139 -23.42 0.74 2.79
CA ILE A 139 -22.20 1.05 3.56
C ILE A 139 -22.21 0.20 4.85
N THR A 140 -21.36 -0.82 4.90
CA THR A 140 -21.23 -1.70 6.07
C THR A 140 -20.05 -1.32 6.99
N ARG A 141 -19.11 -0.50 6.49
CA ARG A 141 -17.85 -0.14 7.17
C ARG A 141 -17.57 1.37 7.04
N PRO A 142 -18.37 2.24 7.69
CA PRO A 142 -18.31 3.69 7.51
C PRO A 142 -17.12 4.37 8.22
N ARG A 143 -16.46 3.75 9.20
CA ARG A 143 -15.39 4.37 9.98
C ARG A 143 -14.01 4.04 9.41
N LEU A 144 -13.05 4.93 9.57
CA LEU A 144 -11.68 4.73 9.07
C LEU A 144 -11.03 3.49 9.70
N GLU A 145 -11.28 3.26 10.99
CA GLU A 145 -10.77 2.13 11.76
C GLU A 145 -11.45 0.78 11.44
N ASP A 146 -12.57 0.73 10.71
CA ASP A 146 -13.36 -0.50 10.51
C ASP A 146 -12.62 -1.62 9.75
N THR A 147 -11.46 -1.32 9.17
CA THR A 147 -10.62 -2.32 8.47
C THR A 147 -9.28 -2.58 9.14
N SER A 148 -9.02 -1.96 10.29
CA SER A 148 -7.87 -2.20 11.15
C SER A 148 -8.09 -3.44 12.03
N ASP A 149 -7.02 -3.99 12.59
CA ASP A 149 -7.13 -5.13 13.50
C ASP A 149 -7.84 -4.69 14.81
N PRO A 150 -8.95 -5.35 15.21
CA PRO A 150 -9.70 -4.97 16.41
C PRO A 150 -8.91 -5.19 17.71
N ALA A 151 -7.84 -5.98 17.70
CA ALA A 151 -6.97 -6.19 18.85
C ALA A 151 -6.00 -5.02 19.08
N TRP A 152 -5.80 -4.13 18.11
CA TRP A 152 -4.93 -2.97 18.28
C TRP A 152 -5.58 -1.88 19.14
N PRO A 153 -4.80 -1.04 19.84
CA PRO A 153 -5.33 0.17 20.46
C PRO A 153 -6.06 1.07 19.45
N GLU A 154 -7.15 1.70 19.86
CA GLU A 154 -7.99 2.55 19.00
C GLU A 154 -7.19 3.62 18.24
N LEU A 155 -6.20 4.24 18.90
CA LEU A 155 -5.32 5.23 18.27
C LEU A 155 -4.56 4.64 17.07
N ILE A 156 -4.08 3.41 17.19
CA ILE A 156 -3.42 2.71 16.08
C ILE A 156 -4.47 2.41 15.01
N GLN A 157 -5.64 1.88 15.38
CA GLN A 157 -6.67 1.55 14.40
C GLN A 157 -7.09 2.77 13.55
N LYS A 158 -7.18 3.96 14.14
CA LYS A 158 -7.56 5.21 13.45
C LYS A 158 -6.46 5.80 12.56
N THR A 159 -5.19 5.57 12.89
CA THR A 159 -4.05 6.17 12.17
C THR A 159 -3.43 5.22 11.14
N TRP A 160 -3.59 3.91 11.36
CA TRP A 160 -3.06 2.85 10.52
C TRP A 160 -3.45 2.95 9.03
N PRO A 161 -4.69 3.34 8.63
CA PRO A 161 -5.04 3.53 7.22
C PRO A 161 -4.10 4.46 6.45
N ALA A 162 -3.63 5.54 7.08
CA ALA A 162 -2.70 6.47 6.46
C ALA A 162 -1.30 5.83 6.29
N TYR A 163 -0.83 5.12 7.31
CA TYR A 163 0.45 4.41 7.26
C TYR A 163 0.47 3.34 6.17
N ILE A 164 -0.50 2.43 6.18
CA ILE A 164 -0.52 1.33 5.22
C ILE A 164 -0.67 1.84 3.79
N GLN A 165 -1.44 2.91 3.57
CA GLN A 165 -1.58 3.49 2.24
C GLN A 165 -0.21 3.88 1.71
N GLY A 166 0.60 4.62 2.49
CA GLY A 166 1.95 5.02 2.07
C GLY A 166 2.85 3.81 1.72
N VAL A 167 2.74 2.72 2.48
CA VAL A 167 3.43 1.46 2.17
C VAL A 167 2.95 0.88 0.83
N CYS A 168 1.63 0.86 0.61
CA CYS A 168 1.03 0.38 -0.64
C CYS A 168 1.34 1.27 -1.85
N GLU A 169 1.40 2.59 -1.70
CA GLU A 169 1.83 3.52 -2.76
C GLU A 169 3.21 3.12 -3.26
N MET A 170 4.18 3.08 -2.35
CA MET A 170 5.56 2.81 -2.72
C MET A 170 5.70 1.43 -3.35
N TRP A 171 5.03 0.42 -2.80
CA TRP A 171 5.03 -0.91 -3.40
C TRP A 171 4.45 -0.90 -4.81
N LEU A 172 3.33 -0.23 -5.05
CA LEU A 172 2.71 -0.14 -6.37
C LEU A 172 3.55 0.65 -7.37
N GLU A 173 4.23 1.70 -6.93
CA GLU A 173 5.18 2.45 -7.75
C GLU A 173 6.36 1.55 -8.17
N LEU A 174 6.98 0.81 -7.24
CA LEU A 174 8.04 -0.16 -7.57
C LEU A 174 7.55 -1.21 -8.57
N VAL A 175 6.36 -1.76 -8.37
CA VAL A 175 5.70 -2.67 -9.31
C VAL A 175 5.59 -2.03 -10.70
N THR A 176 5.12 -0.78 -10.77
CA THR A 176 4.90 -0.06 -12.03
C THR A 176 6.22 0.21 -12.76
N TYR A 177 7.25 0.67 -12.04
CA TYR A 177 8.59 0.90 -12.62
C TYR A 177 9.19 -0.39 -13.18
N LEU A 178 9.19 -1.46 -12.38
CA LEU A 178 9.75 -2.74 -12.80
C LEU A 178 8.94 -3.39 -13.92
N ALA A 179 7.61 -3.28 -13.91
CA ALA A 179 6.77 -3.83 -14.95
C ALA A 179 6.92 -3.08 -16.29
N ALA A 180 7.16 -1.76 -16.26
CA ALA A 180 7.47 -1.00 -17.46
C ALA A 180 8.74 -1.51 -18.15
N GLU A 181 9.76 -1.88 -17.37
CA GLU A 181 11.03 -2.42 -17.88
C GLU A 181 10.93 -3.90 -18.30
N LEU A 182 10.29 -4.74 -17.48
CA LEU A 182 10.38 -6.19 -17.59
C LEU A 182 9.18 -6.85 -18.27
N ALA A 183 7.98 -6.23 -18.18
CA ALA A 183 6.73 -6.81 -18.66
C ALA A 183 6.10 -6.08 -19.85
N GLY A 184 6.36 -4.78 -20.02
CA GLY A 184 5.81 -3.99 -21.12
C GLY A 184 4.27 -4.05 -21.16
N GLU A 185 3.68 -4.43 -22.29
CA GLU A 185 2.22 -4.55 -22.50
C GLU A 185 1.68 -5.99 -22.45
N THR A 186 2.51 -6.98 -22.07
CA THR A 186 2.10 -8.40 -22.06
C THR A 186 1.05 -8.76 -21.00
N LEU A 187 0.29 -9.82 -21.27
CA LEU A 187 -0.60 -10.50 -20.32
C LEU A 187 -0.03 -11.82 -19.79
N GLU A 188 1.16 -12.19 -20.23
CA GLU A 188 1.83 -13.44 -19.84
C GLU A 188 2.37 -13.38 -18.41
N GLU A 189 2.38 -14.53 -17.74
CA GLU A 189 2.82 -14.63 -16.34
C GLU A 189 4.34 -14.49 -16.19
N GLU A 190 5.11 -15.00 -17.14
CA GLU A 190 6.58 -15.11 -17.02
C GLU A 190 7.27 -13.75 -16.85
N PRO A 191 6.92 -12.70 -17.61
CA PRO A 191 7.48 -11.37 -17.37
C PRO A 191 7.13 -10.81 -15.98
N TYR A 192 5.96 -11.13 -15.42
CA TYR A 192 5.60 -10.72 -14.07
C TYR A 192 6.25 -11.54 -12.97
N ARG A 193 6.66 -12.80 -13.24
CA ARG A 193 7.54 -13.53 -12.33
C ARG A 193 8.86 -12.80 -12.15
N ARG A 194 9.46 -12.31 -13.26
CA ARG A 194 10.68 -11.49 -13.20
C ARG A 194 10.47 -10.18 -12.44
N VAL A 195 9.30 -9.55 -12.56
CA VAL A 195 8.95 -8.36 -11.75
C VAL A 195 8.89 -8.72 -10.26
N GLN A 196 8.23 -9.83 -9.89
CA GLN A 196 8.16 -10.28 -8.50
C GLN A 196 9.54 -10.64 -7.95
N GLU A 197 10.38 -11.34 -8.72
CA GLU A 197 11.76 -11.65 -8.34
C GLU A 197 12.60 -10.39 -8.12
N ALA A 198 12.45 -9.38 -8.98
CA ALA A 198 13.14 -8.10 -8.83
C ALA A 198 12.64 -7.33 -7.58
N LEU A 199 11.34 -7.35 -7.29
CA LEU A 199 10.78 -6.80 -6.05
C LEU A 199 11.35 -7.50 -4.81
N ASP A 200 11.42 -8.83 -4.84
CA ASP A 200 11.96 -9.62 -3.73
C ASP A 200 13.45 -9.35 -3.52
N ALA A 201 14.22 -9.18 -4.61
CA ALA A 201 15.63 -8.80 -4.54
C ALA A 201 15.82 -7.39 -3.97
N LEU A 202 15.00 -6.41 -4.40
CA LEU A 202 15.03 -5.05 -3.84
C LEU A 202 14.71 -5.06 -2.34
N TRP A 203 13.68 -5.81 -1.95
CA TRP A 203 13.32 -5.98 -0.54
C TRP A 203 14.47 -6.63 0.23
N ALA A 204 14.99 -7.78 -0.21
CA ALA A 204 16.06 -8.50 0.47
C ALA A 204 17.33 -7.64 0.65
N ALA A 205 17.70 -6.85 -0.36
CA ALA A 205 18.90 -6.02 -0.32
C ALA A 205 18.72 -4.71 0.48
N ASN A 206 17.51 -4.13 0.49
CA ASN A 206 17.30 -2.76 0.98
C ASN A 206 16.35 -2.64 2.18
N ALA A 207 15.61 -3.70 2.55
CA ALA A 207 14.59 -3.66 3.61
C ALA A 207 15.13 -3.08 4.92
N ASN A 208 16.32 -3.51 5.34
CA ASN A 208 16.92 -3.05 6.59
C ASN A 208 17.12 -1.53 6.60
N HIS A 209 17.69 -0.96 5.53
CA HIS A 209 18.01 0.47 5.50
C HIS A 209 16.81 1.32 5.05
N ALA A 210 16.25 1.05 3.88
CA ALA A 210 15.22 1.90 3.29
C ALA A 210 13.87 1.84 4.03
N PHE A 211 13.59 0.75 4.75
CA PHE A 211 12.27 0.51 5.36
C PHE A 211 12.37 0.46 6.87
N LEU A 212 13.12 -0.51 7.44
CA LEU A 212 13.12 -0.78 8.87
C LEU A 212 13.90 0.28 9.66
N HIS A 213 15.07 0.70 9.19
CA HIS A 213 15.88 1.73 9.82
C HIS A 213 15.14 3.07 9.88
N HIS A 214 14.58 3.54 8.76
CA HIS A 214 13.82 4.79 8.74
C HIS A 214 12.51 4.70 9.55
N LEU A 215 11.81 3.57 9.51
CA LEU A 215 10.63 3.34 10.35
C LEU A 215 10.99 3.38 11.84
N ASN A 216 12.10 2.75 12.24
CA ASN A 216 12.52 2.78 13.64
C ASN A 216 13.04 4.18 14.05
N ALA A 217 13.67 4.91 13.13
CA ALA A 217 14.18 6.25 13.37
C ALA A 217 13.08 7.24 13.80
N ILE A 218 11.88 7.16 13.21
CA ILE A 218 10.74 8.02 13.61
C ILE A 218 10.22 7.71 15.03
N TYR A 219 10.50 6.50 15.53
CA TYR A 219 10.25 6.10 16.92
C TYR A 219 11.51 6.22 17.79
N ALA A 220 12.47 7.08 17.41
CA ALA A 220 13.70 7.32 18.14
C ALA A 220 14.52 6.06 18.44
N TYR A 221 14.53 5.11 17.49
CA TYR A 221 15.28 3.84 17.58
C TYR A 221 14.95 2.98 18.80
N GLN A 222 13.72 3.10 19.34
CA GLN A 222 13.31 2.25 20.46
C GLN A 222 13.30 0.76 20.05
N PRO A 223 13.74 -0.14 20.94
CA PRO A 223 13.59 -1.57 20.70
C PRO A 223 12.11 -1.95 20.54
N PHE A 224 11.83 -2.87 19.62
CA PHE A 224 10.50 -3.44 19.44
C PHE A 224 10.56 -4.97 19.53
N TRP A 225 9.45 -5.57 19.92
CA TRP A 225 9.31 -7.01 20.08
C TRP A 225 8.52 -7.57 18.89
N THR A 226 9.05 -8.60 18.25
CA THR A 226 8.30 -9.37 17.26
C THR A 226 7.48 -10.45 17.97
N ARG A 227 6.18 -10.52 17.67
CA ARG A 227 5.30 -11.62 18.06
C ARG A 227 4.71 -12.19 16.78
N TYR A 228 4.87 -13.50 16.57
CA TYR A 228 4.32 -14.24 15.43
C TYR A 228 3.06 -14.99 15.85
#